data_AF-A0A521TBJ0-F1
#
_entry.id   AF-A0A521TBJ0-F1
#
_cell.length_a   1.000
_cell.length_b   1.000
_cell.length_c   1.000
_cell.angle_alpha   90.00
_cell.angle_beta   90.00
_cell.angle_gamma   90.00
#
_symmetry.space_group_name_H-M   'P 1'
#
loop_
_entity.id
_entity.type
_entity.pdbx_description
1 polymer ?
#
loop_
_entity_poly.entity_id
_entity_poly.type
_entity_poly.pdbx_seq_one_letter_code
_entity_poly.pdbx_strand_id
1 'polypeptide(L)'
;MSAQTLNRISGRVVLGLSLFAMLLVVGATILALVGRFNPAPGGDEGTPAHLFQLAIVLLMPAGLAYLMSADWAKPARVVKGLILPALALVVAFATLFYMENVR
;
A
#
# COMPACT_ATOMS: atom_id res chain seq x y z
N MET A 1 -9.75 20.34 -14.81
CA MET A 1 -8.44 20.04 -14.17
C MET A 1 -7.43 19.69 -15.26
N SER A 2 -6.18 20.13 -15.18
CA SER A 2 -5.13 19.70 -16.13
C SER A 2 -4.68 18.27 -15.82
N ALA A 3 -4.27 17.52 -16.85
CA ALA A 3 -3.75 16.15 -16.71
C ALA A 3 -2.57 16.10 -15.72
N GLN A 4 -1.75 17.15 -15.70
CA GLN A 4 -0.61 17.26 -14.78
C GLN A 4 -1.03 17.40 -13.31
N THR A 5 -2.11 18.14 -13.02
CA THR A 5 -2.66 18.24 -11.65
C THR A 5 -3.26 16.91 -11.22
N LEU A 6 -3.97 16.23 -12.12
CA LEU A 6 -4.53 14.91 -11.84
C LEU A 6 -3.43 13.90 -11.50
N ASN A 7 -2.36 13.85 -12.30
CA ASN A 7 -1.19 13.02 -12.07
C ASN A 7 -0.54 13.28 -10.71
N ARG A 8 -0.36 14.56 -10.35
CA ARG A 8 0.27 14.91 -9.07
C ARG A 8 -0.59 14.49 -7.87
N ILE A 9 -1.92 14.59 -7.99
CA ILE A 9 -2.85 14.15 -6.94
C ILE A 9 -2.87 12.63 -6.86
N SER A 10 -3.06 11.93 -7.99
CA SER A 10 -3.08 10.47 -8.03
C SER A 10 -1.77 9.87 -7.53
N GLY A 11 -0.62 10.46 -7.85
CA GLY A 11 0.68 10.02 -7.32
C GLY A 11 0.79 10.16 -5.80
N ARG A 12 0.27 11.25 -5.23
CA ARG A 12 0.21 11.42 -3.76
C ARG A 12 -0.75 10.43 -3.11
N VAL A 13 -1.89 10.16 -3.74
CA VAL A 13 -2.87 9.18 -3.27
C VAL A 13 -2.26 7.77 -3.29
N VAL A 14 -1.62 7.38 -4.40
CA VAL A 14 -0.91 6.09 -4.53
C VAL A 14 0.14 5.95 -3.43
N LEU A 15 1.00 6.97 -3.25
CA LEU A 15 2.00 6.96 -2.18
C LEU A 15 1.37 6.84 -0.79
N GLY A 16 0.33 7.62 -0.52
CA GLY A 16 -0.37 7.61 0.77
C GLY A 16 -1.00 6.26 1.08
N LEU A 17 -1.70 5.66 0.10
CA LEU A 17 -2.32 4.35 0.25
C LEU A 17 -1.27 3.24 0.43
N SER A 18 -0.17 3.27 -0.32
CA SER A 18 0.92 2.29 -0.18
C SER A 18 1.59 2.36 1.19
N LEU A 19 1.87 3.56 1.69
CA LEU A 19 2.45 3.75 3.02
C LEU A 19 1.47 3.36 4.12
N PHE A 20 0.18 3.71 3.97
CA PHE A 20 -0.86 3.32 4.90
C PHE A 20 -1.00 1.80 5.01
N ALA A 21 -1.03 1.11 3.86
CA ALA A 21 -1.07 -0.35 3.80
C ALA A 21 0.16 -0.99 4.47
N MET A 22 1.36 -0.46 4.21
CA MET A 22 2.60 -0.91 4.86
C MET A 22 2.54 -0.73 6.37
N LEU A 23 2.13 0.44 6.86
CA LEU A 23 2.07 0.73 8.29
C LEU A 23 1.04 -0.12 9.02
N LEU A 24 -0.11 -0.41 8.40
CA LEU A 24 -1.12 -1.31 8.96
C LEU A 24 -0.54 -2.70 9.23
N VAL A 25 0.07 -3.30 8.21
CA VAL A 25 0.61 -4.66 8.34
C VAL A 25 1.81 -4.69 9.27
N VAL A 26 2.83 -3.86 9.01
CA VAL A 26 4.06 -3.85 9.80
C VAL A 26 3.78 -3.49 11.26
N GLY A 27 2.91 -2.50 11.49
CA GLY A 27 2.47 -2.12 12.83
C GLY A 27 1.77 -3.25 13.56
N ALA A 28 0.83 -3.93 12.91
CA ALA A 28 0.16 -5.10 13.47
C ALA A 28 1.15 -6.23 13.80
N THR A 29 2.11 -6.51 12.91
CA THR A 29 3.17 -7.51 13.13
C THR A 29 4.05 -7.15 14.32
N ILE A 30 4.49 -5.89 14.45
CA ILE A 30 5.30 -5.45 15.58
C ILE A 30 4.52 -5.59 16.90
N LEU A 31 3.27 -5.13 16.94
CA LEU A 31 2.43 -5.29 18.13
C LEU A 31 2.24 -6.75 18.50
N ALA A 32 2.13 -7.63 17.50
CA ALA A 32 1.98 -9.05 17.72
C ALA A 32 3.26 -9.74 18.18
N LEU A 33 4.44 -9.26 17.78
CA LEU A 33 5.74 -9.74 18.26
C LEU A 33 6.02 -9.29 19.70
N VAL A 34 5.54 -8.11 20.10
CA VAL A 34 5.70 -7.57 21.47
C VAL A 34 4.63 -8.13 22.42
N GLY A 35 3.77 -9.03 21.97
CA GLY A 35 2.71 -9.64 22.78
C GLY A 35 1.57 -8.68 23.15
N ARG A 36 1.51 -7.50 22.51
CA ARG A 36 0.46 -6.48 22.68
C ARG A 36 -0.77 -6.78 21.83
N PHE A 37 -0.65 -7.70 20.89
CA PHE A 37 -1.71 -8.13 19.97
C PHE A 37 -1.61 -9.63 19.77
N ASN A 38 -2.69 -10.38 20.02
CA ASN A 38 -2.72 -11.82 19.80
C ASN A 38 -3.77 -12.12 18.73
N PRO A 39 -3.37 -12.27 17.45
CA PRO A 39 -4.28 -12.75 16.44
C PRO A 39 -4.61 -14.21 16.78
N ALA A 40 -5.78 -14.46 17.36
CA ALA A 40 -6.20 -15.82 17.68
C ALA A 40 -6.30 -16.62 16.37
N PRO A 41 -5.78 -17.85 16.30
CA PRO A 41 -5.98 -18.71 15.13
C PRO A 41 -7.49 -18.93 14.91
N GLY A 42 -8.04 -18.39 13.81
CA GLY A 42 -9.47 -18.44 13.50
C GLY A 42 -10.32 -17.31 14.12
N GLY A 43 -9.71 -16.31 14.76
CA GLY A 43 -10.39 -15.07 15.12
C GLY A 43 -10.60 -14.18 13.90
N ASP A 44 -11.66 -13.36 13.94
CA ASP A 44 -11.91 -12.32 12.94
C ASP A 44 -10.62 -11.54 12.64
N GLU A 45 -10.16 -11.58 11.38
CA GLU A 45 -9.00 -10.82 10.89
C GLU A 45 -9.14 -9.32 11.20
N GLY A 46 -10.38 -8.89 11.43
CA GLY A 46 -10.74 -7.68 12.10
C GLY A 46 -10.63 -6.46 11.20
N THR A 47 -10.95 -5.31 11.78
CA THR A 47 -10.87 -3.99 11.12
C THR A 47 -9.56 -3.76 10.35
N PRO A 48 -8.36 -4.15 10.84
CA PRO A 48 -7.11 -3.92 10.12
C PRO A 48 -7.04 -4.61 8.75
N ALA A 49 -7.56 -5.83 8.62
CA ALA A 49 -7.54 -6.57 7.36
C ALA A 49 -8.45 -5.91 6.32
N HIS A 50 -9.66 -5.49 6.72
CA HIS A 50 -10.57 -4.76 5.82
C HIS A 50 -10.01 -3.40 5.40
N LEU A 51 -9.33 -2.68 6.29
CA LEU A 51 -8.67 -1.42 5.93
C LEU A 51 -7.53 -1.64 4.93
N PHE A 52 -6.76 -2.72 5.07
CA PHE A 52 -5.74 -3.10 4.10
C PHE A 52 -6.37 -3.42 2.73
N GLN A 53 -7.42 -4.26 2.70
CA GLN A 53 -8.15 -4.59 1.47
C GLN A 53 -8.69 -3.33 0.77
N LEU A 54 -9.33 -2.43 1.52
CA LEU A 54 -9.81 -1.14 1.00
C LEU A 54 -8.66 -0.30 0.43
N ALA A 55 -7.52 -0.23 1.12
CA ALA A 55 -6.36 0.48 0.64
C ALA A 55 -5.87 -0.07 -0.71
N ILE A 56 -5.82 -1.39 -0.87
CA ILE A 56 -5.47 -2.06 -2.14
C ILE A 56 -6.51 -1.78 -3.23
N VAL A 57 -7.80 -1.89 -2.92
CA VAL A 57 -8.90 -1.62 -3.86
C VAL A 57 -8.85 -0.17 -4.35
N LEU A 58 -8.57 0.81 -3.48
CA LEU A 58 -8.42 2.21 -3.87
C LEU A 58 -7.10 2.49 -4.62
N LEU A 59 -6.06 1.68 -4.38
CA LEU A 59 -4.78 1.81 -5.05
C LEU A 59 -4.89 1.52 -6.55
N MET A 60 -5.76 0.58 -6.93
CA MET A 60 -6.00 0.20 -8.33
C MET A 60 -6.48 1.38 -9.20
N PRO A 61 -7.61 2.05 -8.91
CA PRO A 61 -8.06 3.20 -9.69
C PRO A 61 -7.11 4.39 -9.56
N ALA A 62 -6.48 4.61 -8.40
CA ALA A 62 -5.50 5.70 -8.23
C ALA A 62 -4.24 5.48 -9.08
N GLY A 63 -3.72 4.25 -9.10
CA GLY A 63 -2.59 3.83 -9.93
C GLY A 63 -2.90 3.94 -11.41
N LEU A 64 -4.09 3.50 -11.82
CA LEU A 64 -4.55 3.65 -13.21
C LEU A 64 -4.64 5.12 -13.60
N ALA A 65 -5.25 5.96 -12.76
CA ALA A 65 -5.34 7.40 -13.00
C ALA A 65 -3.96 8.05 -13.08
N TYR A 66 -3.00 7.64 -12.25
CA TYR A 66 -1.61 8.09 -12.32
C TYR A 66 -0.94 7.73 -13.65
N LEU A 67 -1.05 6.48 -14.08
CA LEU A 67 -0.47 5.98 -15.33
C LEU A 67 -1.12 6.62 -16.58
N MET A 68 -2.44 6.76 -16.58
CA MET A 68 -3.19 7.37 -17.69
C MET A 68 -2.93 8.87 -17.83
N SER A 69 -2.65 9.56 -16.73
CA SER A 69 -2.31 11.00 -16.73
C SER A 69 -0.79 11.25 -16.75
N ALA A 70 0.02 10.21 -16.92
CA ALA A 70 1.47 10.29 -16.95
C ALA A 70 1.99 10.97 -18.23
N ASP A 71 3.01 11.81 -18.07
CA ASP A 71 3.76 12.35 -19.21
C ASP A 71 4.76 11.30 -19.68
N TRP A 72 4.32 10.46 -20.63
CA TRP A 72 5.11 9.38 -21.21
C TRP A 72 6.26 9.87 -22.09
N ALA A 73 6.36 11.16 -22.38
CA ALA A 73 7.57 11.73 -22.99
C ALA A 73 8.77 11.70 -22.03
N LYS A 74 8.54 11.52 -20.72
CA LYS A 74 9.59 11.45 -19.68
C LYS A 74 9.39 10.22 -18.77
N PRO A 75 9.52 8.99 -19.30
CA PRO A 75 9.17 7.76 -18.59
C PRO A 75 9.98 7.56 -17.31
N ALA A 76 11.26 7.94 -17.30
CA ALA A 76 12.12 7.85 -16.12
C ALA A 76 11.57 8.63 -14.91
N ARG A 77 10.87 9.75 -15.14
CA ARG A 77 10.26 10.54 -14.05
C ARG A 77 9.02 9.83 -13.49
N VAL A 78 8.23 9.20 -14.35
CA VAL A 78 7.04 8.42 -13.97
C VAL A 78 7.46 7.21 -13.12
N VAL A 79 8.44 6.42 -13.61
CA VAL A 79 8.96 5.26 -12.89
C VAL A 79 9.55 5.66 -11.53
N LYS A 80 10.35 6.74 -11.47
CA LYS A 80 10.89 7.24 -10.19
C LYS A 80 9.81 7.58 -9.17
N GLY A 81 8.65 8.09 -9.60
CA GLY A 81 7.51 8.37 -8.73
C GLY A 81 6.87 7.13 -8.11
N LEU A 82 7.06 5.95 -8.73
CA LEU A 82 6.46 4.68 -8.30
C LEU A 82 7.40 3.82 -7.45
N ILE A 83 8.70 4.14 -7.39
CA ILE A 83 9.69 3.35 -6.62
C ILE A 83 9.28 3.24 -5.15
N LEU A 84 9.01 4.38 -4.50
CA LEU A 84 8.68 4.39 -3.07
C LEU A 84 7.34 3.70 -2.77
N PRO A 85 6.24 3.97 -3.50
CA PRO A 85 5.00 3.19 -3.36
C PRO A 85 5.20 1.67 -3.56
N ALA A 86 5.97 1.28 -4.57
CA ALA A 86 6.24 -0.13 -4.85
C ALA A 86 7.00 -0.81 -3.72
N LEU A 87 8.05 -0.16 -3.17
CA LEU A 87 8.80 -0.69 -2.03
C LEU A 87 7.90 -0.84 -0.80
N ALA A 88 7.04 0.14 -0.51
CA ALA A 88 6.12 0.06 0.61
C ALA A 88 5.15 -1.13 0.48
N LEU A 89 4.62 -1.38 -0.72
CA LEU A 89 3.77 -2.55 -0.97
C LEU A 89 4.54 -3.86 -0.85
N VAL A 90 5.76 -3.96 -1.39
CA VAL A 90 6.60 -5.15 -1.24
C VAL A 90 6.83 -5.46 0.23
N VAL A 91 7.15 -4.46 1.05
CA VAL A 91 7.31 -4.64 2.50
C VAL A 91 6.00 -5.09 3.15
N ALA A 92 4.86 -4.48 2.79
CA ALA A 92 3.55 -4.87 3.31
C ALA A 92 3.24 -6.36 3.01
N PHE A 93 3.35 -6.76 1.74
CA PHE A 93 3.06 -8.13 1.31
C PHE A 93 4.07 -9.15 1.86
N ALA A 94 5.36 -8.81 1.91
CA ALA A 94 6.37 -9.68 2.50
C ALA A 94 6.11 -9.92 4.00
N THR A 95 5.65 -8.88 4.70
CA THR A 95 5.32 -8.98 6.13
C THR A 95 4.06 -9.83 6.35
N LEU A 96 3.02 -9.65 5.53
CA LEU A 96 1.84 -10.54 5.55
C LEU A 96 2.24 -11.98 5.28
N PHE A 97 3.05 -12.23 4.24
CA PHE A 97 3.52 -13.56 3.90
C PHE A 97 4.27 -14.22 5.06
N TYR A 98 5.16 -13.49 5.72
CA TYR A 98 5.88 -13.96 6.89
C TYR A 98 4.93 -14.31 8.06
N MET A 99 3.92 -13.46 8.30
CA MET A 99 2.92 -13.72 9.36
C MET A 99 2.04 -14.92 9.09
N GLU A 100 1.72 -15.21 7.81
CA GLU A 100 0.81 -16.29 7.44
C GLU A 100 1.53 -17.64 7.26
N ASN A 101 2.78 -17.63 6.79
CA ASN A 101 3.47 -18.86 6.37
C ASN A 101 4.62 -19.28 7.31
N VAL A 102 5.22 -18.34 8.04
CA VAL A 102 6.44 -18.61 8.82
C VAL A 102 6.19 -18.60 10.32
N ARG A 103 5.28 -17.76 10.79
CA ARG A 103 4.82 -17.73 12.19
C ARG A 103 3.68 -18.69 12.41
#